data_AF-A0A1F4F454-F1
#
_entry.id   AF-A0A1F4F454-F1
#
_cell.length_a   1.000
_cell.length_b   1.000
_cell.length_c   1.000
_cell.angle_alpha   90.00
_cell.angle_beta   90.00
_cell.angle_gamma   90.00
#
_symmetry.space_group_name_H-M   'P 1'
#
loop_
_entity.id
_entity.type
_entity.pdbx_description
1 polymer ?
#
loop_
_entity_poly.entity_id
_entity_poly.type
_entity_poly.pdbx_seq_one_letter_code
_entity_poly.pdbx_strand_id
1 'polypeptide(L)'
;MRTLEDQMGFYAAYHQDARNKATHFVGVPAIMLSLVIPLAWLRVDFGAITLTAAMLLAAAVLAYYLMRAQAGIGANSAARRAS
;
A
#
# COMPACT_ATOMS: atom_id res chain seq x y z
N MET A 1 -6.32 32.25 6.92
CA MET A 1 -6.22 30.81 6.52
C MET A 1 -4.82 30.34 6.92
N ARG A 2 -4.64 29.09 7.34
CA ARG A 2 -3.29 28.54 7.61
C ARG A 2 -2.55 28.32 6.29
N THR A 3 -1.23 28.43 6.30
CA THR A 3 -0.40 28.14 5.12
C THR A 3 -0.36 26.63 4.85
N LEU A 4 0.09 26.22 3.65
CA LEU A 4 0.30 24.80 3.33
C LEU A 4 1.35 24.17 4.27
N GLU A 5 2.40 24.91 4.61
CA GLU A 5 3.45 24.47 5.53
C GLU A 5 2.88 24.20 6.93
N ASP A 6 2.02 25.10 7.42
CA ASP A 6 1.33 24.91 8.71
C ASP A 6 0.43 23.66 8.70
N GLN A 7 -0.26 23.41 7.58
CA GLN A 7 -1.12 22.24 7.43
C GLN A 7 -0.31 20.93 7.40
N MET A 8 0.82 20.92 6.68
CA MET A 8 1.72 19.76 6.63
C MET A 8 2.39 19.49 7.98
N GLY A 9 2.82 20.54 8.68
CA GLY A 9 3.36 20.43 10.04
C GLY A 9 2.35 19.84 11.03
N PHE A 10 1.11 20.32 10.98
CA PHE A 10 0.02 19.75 11.79
C PHE A 10 -0.27 18.29 11.44
N TYR A 11 -0.36 17.96 10.15
CA TYR A 11 -0.63 16.59 9.69
C TYR A 11 0.45 15.60 10.16
N ALA A 12 1.72 15.99 10.09
CA ALA A 12 2.84 15.17 10.57
C ALA A 12 2.76 14.94 12.09
N ALA A 13 2.51 16.00 12.87
CA ALA A 13 2.35 15.89 14.32
C ALA A 13 1.15 15.00 14.70
N TYR A 14 0.03 15.12 13.98
CA TYR A 14 -1.15 14.28 14.17
C TYR A 14 -0.86 12.80 13.86
N HIS A 15 -0.06 12.50 12.84
CA HIS A 15 0.33 11.11 12.53
C HIS A 15 1.28 10.50 13.57
N GLN A 16 2.06 11.33 14.25
CA GLN A 16 2.99 10.93 15.30
C GLN A 16 2.29 10.63 16.64
N ASP A 17 1.07 11.14 16.85
CA ASP A 17 0.29 10.95 18.06
C ASP A 17 -0.01 9.46 18.36
N ALA A 18 0.09 9.07 19.63
CA ALA A 18 -0.06 7.68 20.05
C ALA A 18 -1.49 7.14 19.83
N ARG A 19 -2.52 7.99 19.97
CA ARG A 19 -3.92 7.58 19.73
C ARG A 19 -4.15 7.36 18.25
N ASN A 20 -3.62 8.24 17.39
CA ASN A 20 -3.71 8.07 15.95
C ASN A 20 -2.95 6.81 15.48
N LYS A 21 -1.78 6.52 16.06
CA LYS A 21 -1.06 5.25 15.81
C LYS A 21 -1.88 4.03 16.23
N ALA A 22 -2.52 4.09 17.40
CA ALA A 22 -3.37 3.00 17.90
C ALA A 22 -4.57 2.74 16.99
N THR A 23 -5.25 3.79 16.53
CA THR A 23 -6.37 3.64 15.58
C THR A 23 -5.90 3.16 14.21
N HIS A 24 -4.75 3.61 13.72
CA HIS A 24 -4.17 3.11 12.47
C HIS A 24 -3.78 1.64 12.54
N PHE A 25 -3.21 1.21 13.67
CA PHE A 25 -2.77 -0.16 13.89
C PHE A 25 -3.92 -1.16 13.73
N VAL A 26 -5.13 -0.81 14.15
CA VAL A 26 -6.33 -1.66 14.00
C VAL A 26 -7.09 -1.33 12.71
N GLY A 27 -7.25 -0.05 12.39
CA GLY A 27 -8.05 0.43 11.28
C GLY A 27 -7.49 0.07 9.91
N VAL A 28 -6.17 0.17 9.71
CA VAL A 28 -5.56 -0.17 8.41
C VAL A 28 -5.71 -1.67 8.11
N PRO A 29 -5.41 -2.61 9.04
CA PRO A 29 -5.73 -4.02 8.82
C PRO A 29 -7.22 -4.29 8.63
N ALA A 30 -8.09 -3.63 9.38
CA ALA A 30 -9.54 -3.82 9.23
C ALA A 30 -10.04 -3.41 7.83
N ILE A 31 -9.57 -2.29 7.29
CA ILE A 31 -9.89 -1.86 5.91
C ILE A 31 -9.29 -2.82 4.89
N MET A 32 -8.07 -3.30 5.11
CA MET A 32 -7.44 -4.29 4.22
C MET A 32 -8.27 -5.59 4.16
N LEU A 33 -8.66 -6.11 5.33
CA LEU A 33 -9.47 -7.33 5.44
C LEU A 33 -10.88 -7.15 4.87
N SER A 34 -11.50 -5.98 5.05
CA SER A 34 -12.84 -5.71 4.51
C SER A 34 -12.86 -5.71 2.98
N LEU A 35 -11.72 -5.47 2.32
CA LEU A 35 -11.57 -5.61 0.87
C LEU A 35 -11.20 -7.04 0.47
N VAL A 36 -10.20 -7.63 1.13
CA VAL A 36 -9.65 -8.93 0.72
C VAL A 36 -10.61 -10.09 0.96
N ILE A 37 -11.36 -10.09 2.08
CA ILE A 37 -12.27 -11.20 2.42
C ILE A 37 -13.37 -11.37 1.36
N PRO A 38 -14.13 -10.32 0.97
CA PRO A 38 -15.13 -10.46 -0.09
C PRO A 38 -14.53 -10.88 -1.44
N LEU A 39 -13.35 -10.36 -1.79
CA LEU A 39 -12.65 -10.73 -3.01
C LEU A 39 -12.16 -12.19 -3.01
N ALA A 40 -11.91 -12.76 -1.83
CA ALA A 40 -11.57 -14.18 -1.71
C ALA A 40 -12.77 -15.09 -1.99
N TRP A 41 -14.00 -14.62 -1.78
CA TRP A 41 -15.22 -15.36 -2.10
C TRP A 41 -15.50 -15.40 -3.60
N LEU A 42 -15.07 -14.38 -4.35
CA LEU A 42 -15.14 -14.39 -5.81
C LEU A 42 -14.04 -15.29 -6.36
N ARG A 43 -14.39 -16.54 -6.66
CA ARG A 43 -13.46 -17.58 -7.04
C ARG A 43 -13.91 -18.37 -8.27
N VAL A 44 -12.93 -18.89 -9.00
CA VAL A 44 -13.10 -19.79 -10.13
C VAL A 44 -12.22 -21.00 -9.90
N ASP A 45 -12.81 -22.19 -10.00
CA ASP A 45 -12.12 -23.45 -9.80
C ASP A 45 -11.72 -24.09 -11.14
N PHE A 46 -10.46 -24.50 -11.24
CA PHE A 46 -9.86 -25.20 -12.37
C PHE A 46 -9.28 -26.54 -11.88
N GLY A 47 -10.15 -27.55 -11.76
CA GLY A 47 -9.76 -28.85 -11.20
C GLY A 47 -9.30 -28.72 -9.75
N ALA A 48 -8.02 -28.97 -9.48
CA ALA A 48 -7.43 -28.87 -8.14
C ALA A 48 -6.97 -27.44 -7.76
N ILE A 49 -7.09 -26.47 -8.68
CA ILE A 49 -6.61 -25.09 -8.47
C ILE A 49 -7.80 -24.16 -8.31
N THR A 50 -7.83 -23.37 -7.24
CA THR A 50 -8.79 -22.27 -7.05
C THR A 50 -8.10 -20.94 -7.28
N LEU A 51 -8.64 -20.12 -8.17
CA LEU A 51 -8.22 -18.74 -8.38
C LEU A 51 -9.26 -17.79 -7.77
N THR A 52 -8.83 -16.85 -6.94
CA THR A 52 -9.73 -15.83 -6.35
C THR A 52 -9.40 -14.43 -6.86
N ALA A 53 -10.38 -13.53 -6.84
CA ALA A 53 -10.15 -12.12 -7.18
C ALA A 53 -9.17 -11.46 -6.20
N ALA A 54 -9.11 -11.91 -4.94
CA ALA A 54 -8.11 -11.47 -3.97
C ALA A 54 -6.68 -11.82 -4.41
N MET A 55 -6.45 -13.01 -4.98
CA MET A 55 -5.14 -13.39 -5.52
C MET A 55 -4.74 -12.50 -6.70
N LEU A 56 -5.68 -12.18 -7.58
CA LEU A 56 -5.44 -11.29 -8.72
C LEU A 56 -5.08 -9.86 -8.25
N LEU A 57 -5.82 -9.33 -7.27
CA LEU A 57 -5.52 -8.04 -6.67
C LEU A 57 -4.13 -8.03 -6.03
N ALA A 58 -3.79 -9.06 -5.25
CA ALA A 58 -2.48 -9.17 -4.61
C ALA A 58 -1.35 -9.22 -5.64
N ALA A 59 -1.53 -10.01 -6.72
CA ALA A 59 -0.56 -10.09 -7.81
C ALA A 59 -0.38 -8.74 -8.53
N ALA A 60 -1.48 -8.02 -8.80
CA ALA A 60 -1.43 -6.70 -9.43
C ALA A 60 -0.71 -5.66 -8.55
N VAL A 61 -1.00 -5.64 -7.25
CA VAL A 61 -0.32 -4.76 -6.28
C VAL A 61 1.17 -5.10 -6.21
N LEU A 62 1.53 -6.39 -6.11
CA LEU A 62 2.92 -6.84 -6.09
C LEU A 62 3.66 -6.43 -7.37
N ALA A 63 3.06 -6.66 -8.54
CA ALA A 63 3.62 -6.27 -9.83
C ALA A 63 3.85 -4.75 -9.90
N TYR A 64 2.87 -3.94 -9.49
CA TYR A 64 3.01 -2.49 -9.40
C TYR A 64 4.20 -2.08 -8.51
N TYR A 65 4.34 -2.67 -7.33
CA TYR A 65 5.47 -2.41 -6.43
C TYR A 65 6.81 -2.79 -7.04
N LEU A 66 6.92 -3.96 -7.68
CA LEU A 66 8.16 -4.42 -8.30
C LEU A 66 8.56 -3.52 -9.48
N MET A 67 7.60 -3.11 -10.32
CA MET A 67 7.85 -2.18 -11.43
C MET A 67 8.36 -0.83 -10.92
N ARG A 68 7.74 -0.28 -9.87
CA ARG A 68 8.17 0.98 -9.25
C ARG A 68 9.53 0.86 -8.55
N ALA A 69 9.79 -0.25 -7.86
CA ALA A 69 11.06 -0.49 -7.21
C ALA A 69 12.22 -0.54 -8.22
N GLN A 70 12.03 -1.21 -9.36
CA GLN A 70 13.01 -1.25 -10.44
C GLN A 70 13.28 0.14 -11.03
N ALA A 71 12.23 0.96 -11.23
CA ALA A 71 12.40 2.36 -11.66
C ALA A 71 13.21 3.19 -10.65
N GLY A 72 12.97 3.02 -9.35
CA GLY A 72 13.73 3.69 -8.28
C GLY A 72 15.20 3.24 -8.19
N ILE A 73 15.47 1.95 -8.38
CA ILE A 73 16.84 1.40 -8.44
C ILE A 73 17.57 1.94 -9.68
N GLY A 74 16.91 1.98 -10.84
CA GLY A 74 17.47 2.55 -12.07
C GLY A 74 17.83 4.03 -11.92
N ALA A 75 16.96 4.84 -11.32
CA ALA A 75 17.21 6.26 -11.09
C ALA A 75 18.37 6.50 -10.11
N ASN A 76 18.40 5.79 -8.98
CA ASN A 76 19.49 5.92 -7.99
C ASN A 76 20.85 5.45 -8.53
N SER A 77 20.85 4.43 -9.38
CA SER A 77 22.09 3.93 -9.99
C SER A 77 22.58 4.81 -11.15
N ALA A 78 21.71 5.58 -11.81
CA ALA A 78 22.10 6.64 -12.74
C ALA A 78 22.68 7.86 -12.01
N ALA A 79 22.04 8.31 -10.92
CA ALA A 79 22.52 9.45 -10.13
C ALA A 79 23.91 9.22 -9.52
N ARG A 80 24.18 8.01 -9.01
CA ARG A 80 25.51 7.62 -8.46
C ARG A 80 26.63 7.51 -9.50
N ARG A 81 26.30 7.38 -10.80
CA ARG A 81 27.30 7.36 -11.89
C ARG A 81 27.62 8.75 -12.42
N ALA A 82 26.80 9.74 -12.09
CA ALA A 82 26.97 11.13 -12.50
C ALA A 82 27.64 12.01 -11.41
N SER A 83 27.89 11.45 -10.22
CA SER A 83 28.62 12.07 -9.09
C SER A 83 30.03 11.53 -8.99
#